data_AF-A0A5J4WF31-F1
#
_entry.id   AF-A0A5J4WF31-F1
#
_cell.length_a   1.000
_cell.length_b   1.000
_cell.length_c   1.000
_cell.angle_alpha   90.00
_cell.angle_beta   90.00
_cell.angle_gamma   90.00
#
_symmetry.space_group_name_H-M   'P 1'
#
loop_
_entity.id
_entity.type
_entity.pdbx_description
1 polymer ?
#
loop_
_entity_poly.entity_id
_entity_poly.type
_entity_poly.pdbx_seq_one_letter_code
_entity_poly.pdbx_strand_id
1 'polypeptide(L)'
;MSNKRARQTESDEEDSGEEQDDEDGSEGSEERPKRRSQVRTQINRTVKGNEKKKGNTKLPIAIYQKIAQDLKEVDNFEDMEDEQMVGIKATNSSYASLISYALDQDDSDEGKLELIQAGISKALLFLFENWEMEDLSYQYSKVFLQLTQGDDKNKHQLLYEGDPFPGLTRLFDHEEDEVVQDAIRSITNIVIAGYR
;
A
#
# COMPACT_ATOMS: atom_id res chain seq x y z
N MET A 1 -48.29 -26.17 25.47
CA MET A 1 -48.38 -27.39 24.64
C MET A 1 -46.99 -27.58 24.04
N SER A 2 -46.08 -28.35 24.66
CA SER A 2 -45.89 -29.82 24.52
C SER A 2 -45.93 -30.24 23.04
N ASN A 3 -44.90 -30.81 22.40
CA ASN A 3 -43.96 -31.88 22.78
C ASN A 3 -42.69 -31.74 21.90
N LYS A 4 -41.44 -31.98 22.39
CA LYS A 4 -40.72 -33.28 22.48
C LYS A 4 -40.65 -34.01 21.13
N ARG A 5 -39.55 -34.60 20.66
CA ARG A 5 -38.33 -35.17 21.30
C ARG A 5 -37.41 -35.67 20.17
N ALA A 6 -36.08 -35.61 20.33
CA ALA A 6 -35.14 -36.76 20.44
C ALA A 6 -34.95 -37.61 19.16
N ARG A 7 -33.78 -38.19 18.82
CA ARG A 7 -32.53 -38.56 19.52
C ARG A 7 -31.52 -39.03 18.43
N GLN A 8 -30.21 -38.79 18.60
CA GLN A 8 -29.13 -39.78 18.89
C GLN A 8 -29.08 -40.99 17.94
N THR A 9 -27.94 -41.42 17.40
CA THR A 9 -26.84 -42.20 18.07
C THR A 9 -25.66 -42.32 17.07
N GLU A 10 -24.38 -42.15 17.47
CA GLU A 10 -23.38 -43.20 17.84
C GLU A 10 -23.00 -44.15 16.68
N SER A 11 -21.78 -44.66 16.47
CA SER A 11 -20.45 -44.49 17.09
C SER A 11 -19.42 -45.36 16.31
N ASP A 12 -18.16 -45.30 16.73
CA ASP A 12 -17.09 -46.33 16.75
C ASP A 12 -16.57 -47.00 15.44
N GLU A 13 -15.25 -47.00 15.24
CA GLU A 13 -14.36 -48.15 15.56
C GLU A 13 -12.92 -47.95 15.04
N GLU A 14 -11.98 -48.39 15.87
CA GLU A 14 -10.54 -48.50 15.67
C GLU A 14 -10.19 -49.62 14.67
N ASP A 15 -9.05 -49.56 13.97
CA ASP A 15 -8.27 -50.79 13.72
C ASP A 15 -6.80 -50.52 13.37
N SER A 16 -5.96 -51.34 13.99
CA SER A 16 -4.51 -51.46 13.89
C SER A 16 -4.14 -52.55 12.89
N GLY A 17 -3.09 -52.35 12.08
CA GLY A 17 -2.55 -53.40 11.19
C GLY A 17 -1.05 -53.30 11.03
N GLU A 18 -0.36 -54.31 11.53
CA GLU A 18 1.06 -54.64 11.41
C GLU A 18 1.45 -55.05 9.97
N GLU A 19 2.73 -54.94 9.60
CA GLU A 19 3.60 -56.07 9.18
C GLU A 19 4.84 -55.60 8.39
N GLN A 20 5.95 -56.28 8.67
CA GLN A 20 7.29 -56.18 8.10
C GLN A 20 7.35 -56.84 6.71
N ASP A 21 8.39 -56.52 5.93
CA ASP A 21 9.17 -57.56 5.24
C ASP A 21 10.52 -57.00 4.73
N ASP A 22 11.51 -57.88 4.81
CA ASP A 22 12.95 -57.71 4.69
C ASP A 22 13.50 -57.84 3.23
N GLU A 23 14.84 -57.77 3.14
CA GLU A 23 15.74 -58.35 2.11
C GLU A 23 15.90 -57.60 0.76
N ASP A 24 17.05 -57.61 0.06
CA ASP A 24 18.46 -58.02 0.26
C ASP A 24 19.17 -57.73 -1.09
N GLY A 25 20.51 -57.69 -1.09
CA GLY A 25 21.36 -58.05 -2.24
C GLY A 25 21.79 -56.88 -3.15
N SER A 26 23.05 -56.42 -3.08
CA SER A 26 24.24 -56.94 -3.82
C SER A 26 24.08 -56.79 -5.34
N GLU A 27 24.94 -56.15 -6.13
CA GLU A 27 26.38 -56.30 -6.39
C GLU A 27 26.71 -55.19 -7.43
N GLY A 28 27.86 -54.52 -7.48
CA GLY A 28 29.18 -55.09 -7.78
C GLY A 28 29.52 -54.95 -9.28
N SER A 29 30.67 -54.30 -9.57
CA SER A 29 31.44 -54.30 -10.85
C SER A 29 30.91 -53.40 -11.99
N GLU A 30 31.69 -52.80 -12.90
CA GLU A 30 33.13 -52.64 -13.14
C GLU A 30 33.28 -51.66 -14.33
N GLU A 31 34.50 -51.11 -14.50
CA GLU A 31 35.09 -50.64 -15.76
C GLU A 31 34.59 -49.37 -16.50
N ARG A 32 35.48 -48.36 -16.48
CA ARG A 32 35.71 -47.32 -17.50
C ARG A 32 36.63 -47.90 -18.60
N PRO A 33 36.63 -47.45 -19.88
CA PRO A 33 37.00 -46.05 -20.19
C PRO A 33 36.49 -45.37 -21.49
N LYS A 34 36.38 -44.03 -21.38
CA LYS A 34 36.73 -42.94 -22.32
C LYS A 34 36.81 -43.26 -23.84
N ARG A 35 35.88 -42.66 -24.62
CA ARG A 35 36.12 -41.78 -25.79
C ARG A 35 34.86 -41.66 -26.66
N ARG A 36 34.15 -40.52 -26.57
CA ARG A 36 33.36 -39.90 -27.67
C ARG A 36 32.65 -38.64 -27.17
N SER A 37 33.43 -37.65 -26.72
CA SER A 37 32.93 -36.29 -26.55
C SER A 37 33.18 -35.54 -27.85
N GLN A 38 32.22 -35.56 -28.77
CA GLN A 38 31.96 -34.48 -29.71
C GLN A 38 30.75 -34.85 -30.57
N VAL A 39 29.79 -33.93 -30.60
CA VAL A 39 28.62 -33.90 -31.48
C VAL A 39 27.47 -34.85 -31.11
N ARG A 40 26.59 -34.39 -30.20
CA ARG A 40 25.15 -34.27 -30.50
C ARG A 40 24.37 -33.64 -29.33
N THR A 41 23.52 -32.70 -29.73
CA THR A 41 22.29 -32.27 -29.03
C THR A 41 22.44 -31.18 -27.97
N GLN A 42 22.59 -29.95 -28.49
CA GLN A 42 21.83 -28.81 -27.98
C GLN A 42 20.34 -29.17 -27.86
N ILE A 43 19.63 -28.50 -26.94
CA ILE A 43 18.21 -28.65 -26.52
C ILE A 43 18.08 -29.45 -25.22
N ASN A 44 18.27 -28.74 -24.08
CA ASN A 44 17.60 -28.92 -22.77
C ASN A 44 18.37 -28.21 -21.64
N ARG A 45 18.57 -26.90 -21.79
CA ARG A 45 18.78 -25.91 -20.72
C ARG A 45 18.17 -24.64 -21.32
N THR A 46 16.96 -24.24 -20.98
CA THR A 46 16.66 -23.47 -19.78
C THR A 46 15.13 -23.38 -19.68
N VAL A 47 14.49 -24.23 -18.87
CA VAL A 47 13.12 -23.98 -18.39
C VAL A 47 13.10 -24.34 -16.92
N LYS A 48 13.37 -23.34 -16.08
CA LYS A 48 12.80 -23.16 -14.75
C LYS A 48 13.42 -21.89 -14.15
N GLY A 49 12.55 -20.93 -13.84
CA GLY A 49 12.95 -19.68 -13.19
C GLY A 49 12.65 -18.40 -13.98
N ASN A 50 11.60 -18.35 -14.80
CA ASN A 50 10.94 -17.06 -15.03
C ASN A 50 10.05 -16.81 -13.80
N GLU A 51 10.68 -16.44 -12.69
CA GLU A 51 9.99 -15.62 -11.70
C GLU A 51 9.53 -14.37 -12.46
N LYS A 52 8.22 -14.20 -12.55
CA LYS A 52 7.65 -12.92 -12.95
C LYS A 52 8.14 -11.89 -11.94
N LYS A 53 9.21 -11.16 -12.28
CA LYS A 53 9.47 -9.86 -11.64
C LYS A 53 8.23 -9.02 -11.94
N LYS A 54 7.29 -8.94 -10.99
CA LYS A 54 6.36 -7.82 -10.91
C LYS A 54 7.26 -6.59 -10.88
N GLY A 55 7.34 -5.87 -12.00
CA GLY A 55 8.08 -4.63 -12.07
C GLY A 55 7.34 -3.60 -11.22
N ASN A 56 7.54 -3.64 -9.91
CA ASN A 56 7.18 -2.55 -9.01
C ASN A 56 8.25 -1.45 -9.19
N THR A 57 8.21 -0.76 -10.32
CA THR A 57 8.97 0.47 -10.48
C THR A 57 8.15 1.59 -9.84
N LYS A 58 8.56 1.99 -8.63
CA LYS A 58 8.15 3.24 -8.00
C LYS A 58 8.31 4.37 -9.02
N LEU A 59 7.32 5.26 -9.11
CA LEU A 59 7.41 6.41 -10.01
C LEU A 59 8.62 7.28 -9.63
N PRO A 60 9.28 7.91 -10.61
CA PRO A 60 10.33 8.89 -10.33
C PRO A 60 9.84 9.99 -9.40
N ILE A 61 10.69 10.41 -8.45
CA ILE A 61 10.38 11.48 -7.49
C ILE A 61 9.91 12.79 -8.15
N ALA A 62 10.45 13.10 -9.34
CA ALA A 62 10.07 14.26 -10.13
C ALA A 62 8.58 14.27 -10.52
N ILE A 63 7.95 13.09 -10.64
CA ILE A 63 6.51 13.00 -10.90
C ILE A 63 5.72 13.45 -9.67
N TYR A 64 6.10 13.01 -8.47
CA TYR A 64 5.44 13.45 -7.23
C TYR A 64 5.64 14.94 -6.98
N GLN A 65 6.81 15.49 -7.32
CA GLN A 65 7.05 16.94 -7.26
C GLN A 65 6.12 17.71 -8.20
N LYS A 66 5.92 17.21 -9.42
CA LYS A 66 4.98 17.82 -10.37
C LYS A 66 3.55 17.74 -9.86
N ILE A 67 3.14 16.59 -9.33
CA ILE A 67 1.82 16.43 -8.68
C ILE A 67 1.66 17.43 -7.54
N ALA A 68 2.65 17.57 -6.66
CA ALA A 68 2.59 18.52 -5.55
C ALA A 68 2.46 19.98 -6.03
N GLN A 69 3.05 20.32 -7.18
CA GLN A 69 2.91 21.63 -7.81
C GLN A 69 1.49 21.82 -8.37
N ASP A 70 0.98 20.85 -9.11
CA ASP A 70 -0.31 20.93 -9.80
C ASP A 70 -1.47 20.98 -8.79
N LEU A 71 -1.38 20.24 -7.69
CA LEU A 71 -2.35 20.30 -6.59
C LEU A 71 -2.45 21.70 -5.95
N LYS A 72 -1.39 22.52 -6.02
CA LYS A 72 -1.36 23.87 -5.44
C LYS A 72 -1.63 24.98 -6.45
N GLU A 73 -1.90 24.65 -7.70
CA GLU A 73 -2.02 25.65 -8.77
C GLU A 73 -3.27 26.52 -8.62
N VAL A 74 -4.27 26.03 -7.89
CA VAL A 74 -5.59 26.64 -7.76
C VAL A 74 -5.93 26.88 -6.30
N ASP A 75 -5.97 28.16 -5.90
CA ASP A 75 -6.37 28.60 -4.56
C ASP A 75 -7.87 28.32 -4.31
N ASN A 76 -8.75 28.78 -5.21
CA ASN A 76 -10.19 28.55 -5.14
C ASN A 76 -10.81 28.47 -6.56
N PHE A 77 -12.10 28.16 -6.61
CA PHE A 77 -12.83 28.02 -7.87
C PHE A 77 -13.74 29.20 -8.25
N GLU A 78 -13.69 30.32 -7.53
CA GLU A 78 -14.69 31.40 -7.62
C GLU A 78 -14.81 32.01 -9.03
N ASP A 79 -13.68 32.16 -9.73
CA ASP A 79 -13.61 32.80 -11.06
C ASP A 79 -13.44 31.79 -12.22
N MET A 80 -13.57 30.49 -11.97
CA MET A 80 -13.37 29.46 -13.01
C MET A 80 -14.67 28.98 -13.64
N GLU A 81 -14.58 28.62 -14.93
CA GLU A 81 -15.67 27.95 -15.64
C GLU A 81 -15.89 26.53 -15.10
N ASP A 82 -17.16 26.10 -15.02
CA ASP A 82 -17.55 24.78 -14.50
C ASP A 82 -16.77 23.62 -15.15
N GLU A 83 -16.55 23.68 -16.48
CA GLU A 83 -15.83 22.63 -17.21
C GLU A 83 -14.35 22.54 -16.79
N GLN A 84 -13.71 23.69 -16.52
CA GLN A 84 -12.33 23.74 -16.04
C GLN A 84 -12.22 23.20 -14.62
N MET A 85 -13.14 23.62 -13.74
CA MET A 85 -13.25 23.14 -12.36
C MET A 85 -13.39 21.62 -12.32
N VAL A 86 -14.30 21.04 -13.13
CA VAL A 86 -14.50 19.58 -13.21
C VAL A 86 -13.23 18.88 -13.67
N GLY A 87 -12.52 19.42 -14.67
CA GLY A 87 -11.26 18.87 -15.16
C GLY A 87 -10.16 18.85 -14.09
N ILE A 88 -10.02 19.93 -13.32
CA ILE A 88 -9.05 20.04 -12.22
C ILE A 88 -9.39 19.03 -11.12
N LYS A 89 -10.65 18.98 -10.67
CA LYS A 89 -11.09 18.04 -9.63
C LYS A 89 -10.86 16.59 -10.03
N ALA A 90 -11.17 16.22 -11.27
CA ALA A 90 -10.93 14.88 -11.80
C ALA A 90 -9.43 14.53 -11.85
N THR A 91 -8.60 15.49 -12.25
CA THR A 91 -7.13 15.32 -12.29
C THR A 91 -6.57 15.14 -10.88
N ASN A 92 -6.96 16.00 -9.93
CA ASN A 92 -6.49 15.94 -8.55
C ASN A 92 -6.95 14.65 -7.84
N SER A 93 -8.17 14.17 -8.12
CA SER A 93 -8.64 12.86 -7.65
C SER A 93 -7.80 11.70 -8.21
N SER A 94 -7.35 11.80 -9.46
CA SER A 94 -6.46 10.81 -10.07
C SER A 94 -5.07 10.84 -9.43
N TYR A 95 -4.56 12.03 -9.09
CA TYR A 95 -3.32 12.18 -8.33
C TYR A 95 -3.42 11.58 -6.93
N ALA A 96 -4.49 11.84 -6.18
CA ALA A 96 -4.70 11.24 -4.87
C ALA A 96 -4.71 9.71 -4.93
N SER A 97 -5.39 9.15 -5.94
CA SER A 97 -5.43 7.70 -6.18
C SER A 97 -4.04 7.13 -6.49
N LEU A 98 -3.24 7.85 -7.28
CA LEU A 98 -1.88 7.45 -7.64
C LEU A 98 -0.95 7.46 -6.42
N ILE A 99 -1.06 8.49 -5.57
CA ILE A 99 -0.27 8.59 -4.33
C ILE A 99 -0.70 7.49 -3.36
N SER A 100 -2.00 7.25 -3.18
CA SER A 100 -2.51 6.15 -2.35
C SER A 100 -1.96 4.81 -2.84
N TYR A 101 -1.99 4.55 -4.15
CA TYR A 101 -1.42 3.34 -4.72
C TYR A 101 0.08 3.22 -4.44
N ALA A 102 0.83 4.32 -4.54
CA ALA A 102 2.26 4.33 -4.23
C ALA A 102 2.53 3.98 -2.76
N LEU A 103 1.74 4.52 -1.84
CA LEU A 103 1.79 4.21 -0.41
C LEU A 103 1.39 2.76 -0.11
N ASP A 104 0.47 2.18 -0.88
CA ASP A 104 0.10 0.77 -0.75
C ASP A 104 1.20 -0.17 -1.30
N GLN A 105 2.05 0.30 -2.22
CA GLN A 105 3.21 -0.45 -2.70
C GLN A 105 4.44 -0.32 -1.79
N ASP A 106 4.56 0.80 -1.07
CA ASP A 106 5.69 1.14 -0.20
C ASP A 106 5.18 1.96 0.99
N ASP A 107 4.76 1.26 2.05
CA ASP A 107 4.25 1.87 3.30
C ASP A 107 5.36 2.19 4.31
N SER A 108 6.62 2.00 3.92
CA SER A 108 7.79 2.27 4.75
C SER A 108 7.89 3.76 5.11
N ASP A 109 8.60 4.05 6.20
CA ASP A 109 8.85 5.42 6.60
C ASP A 109 9.73 6.14 5.56
N GLU A 110 10.66 5.44 4.92
CA GLU A 110 11.46 5.96 3.81
C GLU A 110 10.58 6.33 2.61
N GLY A 111 9.62 5.48 2.25
CA GLY A 111 8.69 5.73 1.15
C GLY A 111 7.81 6.95 1.38
N LYS A 112 7.27 7.08 2.60
CA LYS A 112 6.49 8.25 3.04
C LYS A 112 7.35 9.51 3.10
N LEU A 113 8.58 9.41 3.61
CA LEU A 113 9.53 10.52 3.68
C LEU A 113 9.83 11.09 2.30
N GLU A 114 10.04 10.25 1.28
CA GLU A 114 10.24 10.69 -0.10
C GLU A 114 9.04 11.50 -0.61
N LEU A 115 7.80 11.05 -0.37
CA LEU A 115 6.59 11.77 -0.78
C LEU A 115 6.44 13.11 -0.04
N ILE A 116 6.76 13.15 1.25
CA ILE A 116 6.76 14.39 2.03
C ILE A 116 7.81 15.38 1.50
N GLN A 117 9.02 14.90 1.20
CA GLN A 117 10.08 15.72 0.59
C GLN A 117 9.74 16.18 -0.82
N ALA A 118 8.94 15.41 -1.57
CA ALA A 118 8.40 15.84 -2.86
C ALA A 118 7.36 16.97 -2.74
N GLY A 119 6.90 17.29 -1.52
CA GLY A 119 5.96 18.38 -1.25
C GLY A 119 4.50 17.95 -1.18
N ILE A 120 4.21 16.64 -1.22
CA ILE A 120 2.83 16.11 -1.22
C ILE A 120 2.07 16.53 0.04
N SER A 121 2.67 16.40 1.23
CA SER A 121 2.01 16.79 2.49
C SER A 121 1.62 18.28 2.47
N LYS A 122 2.53 19.15 2.04
CA LYS A 122 2.27 20.60 1.93
C LYS A 122 1.21 20.92 0.88
N ALA A 123 1.09 20.12 -0.18
CA ALA A 123 0.06 20.29 -1.19
C ALA A 123 -1.33 19.93 -0.66
N LEU A 124 -1.43 18.82 0.08
CA LEU A 124 -2.69 18.42 0.72
C LEU A 124 -3.14 19.42 1.78
N LEU A 125 -2.23 19.94 2.61
CA LEU A 125 -2.55 20.98 3.59
C LEU A 125 -3.08 22.26 2.91
N PHE A 126 -2.45 22.66 1.81
CA PHE A 126 -2.93 23.80 1.02
C PHE A 126 -4.36 23.57 0.51
N LEU A 127 -4.69 22.39 0.00
CA LEU A 127 -6.06 22.07 -0.40
C LEU A 127 -7.03 22.20 0.78
N PHE A 128 -6.66 21.62 1.93
CA PHE A 128 -7.51 21.67 3.13
C PHE A 128 -7.75 23.11 3.60
N GLU A 129 -6.80 24.03 3.40
CA GLU A 129 -6.94 25.42 3.82
C GLU A 129 -7.71 26.31 2.84
N ASN A 130 -7.66 26.01 1.54
CA ASN A 130 -8.13 26.95 0.51
C ASN A 130 -9.37 26.47 -0.27
N TRP A 131 -9.62 25.17 -0.38
CA TRP A 131 -10.77 24.65 -1.14
C TRP A 131 -12.04 24.60 -0.31
N GLU A 132 -13.21 24.68 -0.95
CA GLU A 132 -14.49 24.49 -0.25
C GLU A 132 -14.64 23.05 0.27
N MET A 133 -15.36 22.88 1.38
CA MET A 133 -15.51 21.57 2.03
C MET A 133 -16.12 20.52 1.11
N GLU A 134 -17.12 20.91 0.33
CA GLU A 134 -17.79 20.04 -0.65
C GLU A 134 -16.86 19.54 -1.77
N ASP A 135 -15.72 20.19 -1.98
CA ASP A 135 -14.75 19.86 -3.02
C ASP A 135 -13.59 18.99 -2.52
N LEU A 136 -13.50 18.79 -1.20
CA LEU A 136 -12.47 17.99 -0.58
C LEU A 136 -12.87 16.51 -0.56
N SER A 137 -12.37 15.76 -1.54
CA SER A 137 -12.52 14.30 -1.53
C SER A 137 -11.88 13.65 -0.31
N TYR A 138 -12.56 12.65 0.26
CA TYR A 138 -12.01 11.72 1.26
C TYR A 138 -10.62 11.16 0.91
N GLN A 139 -10.29 10.99 -0.37
CA GLN A 139 -8.97 10.48 -0.75
C GLN A 139 -7.82 11.39 -0.28
N TYR A 140 -8.04 12.71 -0.19
CA TYR A 140 -7.00 13.65 0.25
C TYR A 140 -6.69 13.47 1.75
N SER A 141 -7.72 13.39 2.60
CA SER A 141 -7.53 13.15 4.05
C SER A 141 -6.90 11.79 4.31
N LYS A 142 -7.32 10.76 3.56
CA LYS A 142 -6.78 9.41 3.68
C LYS A 142 -5.29 9.35 3.35
N VAL A 143 -4.88 9.96 2.22
CA VAL A 143 -3.46 10.02 1.83
C VAL A 143 -2.66 10.77 2.89
N PHE A 144 -3.15 11.90 3.39
CA PHE A 144 -2.46 12.63 4.45
C PHE A 144 -2.30 11.78 5.71
N LEU A 145 -3.37 11.09 6.15
CA LEU A 145 -3.32 10.17 7.28
C LEU A 145 -2.24 9.09 7.07
N GLN A 146 -2.16 8.47 5.90
CA GLN A 146 -1.13 7.47 5.59
C GLN A 146 0.29 8.05 5.73
N LEU A 147 0.52 9.30 5.32
CA LEU A 147 1.82 9.96 5.49
C LEU A 147 2.20 10.18 6.96
N THR A 148 1.22 10.39 7.85
CA THR A 148 1.46 10.55 9.30
C THR A 148 1.77 9.23 10.02
N GLN A 149 1.50 8.06 9.43
CA GLN A 149 1.71 6.77 10.09
C GLN A 149 3.17 6.32 10.09
N GLY A 150 3.64 5.75 11.19
CA GLY A 150 5.01 5.26 11.38
C GLY A 150 5.75 6.05 12.44
N ASP A 151 7.04 5.77 12.66
CA ASP A 151 7.77 6.23 13.84
C ASP A 151 9.05 7.02 13.51
N ASP A 152 9.35 7.23 12.22
CA ASP A 152 10.52 8.02 11.80
C ASP A 152 10.45 9.49 12.23
N LYS A 153 11.45 9.91 13.01
CA LYS A 153 11.53 11.26 13.57
C LYS A 153 11.71 12.35 12.52
N ASN A 154 12.46 12.09 11.44
CA ASN A 154 12.71 13.10 10.41
C ASN A 154 11.43 13.40 9.61
N LYS A 155 10.66 12.36 9.29
CA LYS A 155 9.36 12.45 8.64
C LYS A 155 8.38 13.26 9.49
N HIS A 156 8.28 12.95 10.78
CA HIS A 156 7.41 13.68 11.71
C HIS A 156 7.83 15.13 11.91
N GLN A 157 9.13 15.39 11.98
CA GLN A 157 9.68 16.75 12.02
C GLN A 157 9.26 17.55 10.78
N LEU A 158 9.39 16.97 9.57
CA LEU A 158 8.99 17.61 8.32
C LEU A 158 7.47 17.85 8.23
N LEU A 159 6.66 16.94 8.76
CA LEU A 159 5.20 17.12 8.85
C LEU A 159 4.86 18.29 9.78
N TYR A 160 5.49 18.37 10.95
CA TYR A 160 5.30 19.46 11.91
C TYR A 160 5.74 20.83 11.34
N GLU A 161 6.89 20.88 10.68
CA GLU A 161 7.38 22.10 10.00
C GLU A 161 6.49 22.54 8.82
N GLY A 162 5.60 21.68 8.36
CA GLY A 162 4.58 21.99 7.37
C GLY A 162 3.40 22.82 7.90
N ASP A 163 3.38 23.13 9.20
CA ASP A 163 2.26 23.75 9.91
C ASP A 163 0.92 23.03 9.62
N PRO A 164 0.79 21.76 10.05
CA PRO A 164 -0.30 20.92 9.59
C PRO A 164 -1.65 21.24 10.24
N PHE A 165 -1.65 21.96 11.37
CA PHE A 165 -2.84 22.09 12.21
C PHE A 165 -3.93 22.97 11.60
N PRO A 166 -3.64 24.15 11.01
CA PRO A 166 -4.69 24.98 10.40
C PRO A 166 -5.54 24.20 9.38
N GLY A 167 -4.90 23.62 8.34
CA GLY A 167 -5.60 22.78 7.37
C GLY A 167 -6.33 21.58 7.97
N LEU A 168 -5.68 20.82 8.87
CA LEU A 168 -6.33 19.66 9.50
C LEU A 168 -7.51 20.04 10.40
N THR A 169 -7.45 21.16 11.11
CA THR A 169 -8.57 21.60 11.96
C THR A 169 -9.76 22.07 11.16
N ARG A 170 -9.56 22.65 9.97
CA ARG A 170 -10.64 23.04 9.08
C ARG A 170 -11.47 21.83 8.61
N LEU A 171 -10.85 20.66 8.48
CA LEU A 171 -11.55 19.42 8.12
C LEU A 171 -12.56 18.94 9.16
N PHE A 172 -12.62 19.53 10.36
CA PHE A 172 -13.65 19.19 11.36
C PHE A 172 -15.05 19.67 10.98
N ASP A 173 -15.14 20.61 10.03
CA ASP A 173 -16.42 21.11 9.51
C ASP A 173 -16.91 20.32 8.29
N HIS A 174 -16.22 19.22 7.92
CA HIS A 174 -16.58 18.39 6.77
C HIS A 174 -17.79 17.49 7.07
N GLU A 175 -18.67 17.29 6.08
CA GLU A 175 -19.91 16.50 6.26
C GLU A 175 -19.66 14.99 6.34
N GLU A 176 -18.61 14.48 5.69
CA GLU A 176 -18.23 13.06 5.77
C GLU A 176 -17.41 12.76 7.03
N ASP A 177 -17.93 11.84 7.87
CA ASP A 177 -17.31 11.40 9.13
C ASP A 177 -15.90 10.83 8.92
N GLU A 178 -15.65 10.15 7.81
CA GLU A 178 -14.34 9.57 7.48
C GLU A 178 -13.25 10.65 7.33
N VAL A 179 -13.58 11.81 6.75
CA VAL A 179 -12.66 12.94 6.60
C VAL A 179 -12.31 13.53 7.97
N VAL A 180 -13.32 13.74 8.81
CA VAL A 180 -13.15 14.23 10.18
C VAL A 180 -12.29 13.25 10.99
N GLN A 181 -12.56 11.94 10.87
CA GLN A 181 -11.80 10.90 11.56
C GLN A 181 -10.33 10.87 11.11
N ASP A 182 -10.07 10.98 9.81
CA ASP A 182 -8.71 11.03 9.26
C ASP A 182 -7.94 12.25 9.75
N ALA A 183 -8.59 13.40 9.85
CA ALA A 183 -8.00 14.62 10.40
C ALA A 183 -7.59 14.45 11.87
N ILE A 184 -8.50 13.94 12.72
CA ILE A 184 -8.25 13.68 14.14
C ILE A 184 -7.08 12.69 14.31
N ARG A 185 -7.06 11.62 13.53
CA ARG A 185 -5.99 10.61 13.58
C ARG A 185 -4.66 11.16 13.11
N SER A 186 -4.65 12.00 12.07
CA SER A 186 -3.45 12.68 11.58
C SER A 186 -2.85 13.60 12.64
N ILE A 187 -3.68 14.44 13.26
CA ILE A 187 -3.29 15.31 14.39
C ILE A 187 -2.72 14.46 15.52
N THR A 188 -3.40 13.38 15.89
CA THR A 188 -2.98 12.48 16.97
C THR A 188 -1.60 11.87 16.70
N ASN A 189 -1.36 11.39 15.47
CA ASN A 189 -0.06 10.82 15.08
C ASN A 189 1.07 11.86 15.20
N ILE A 190 0.84 13.08 14.72
CA ILE A 190 1.82 14.17 14.78
C ILE A 190 2.13 14.57 16.24
N VAL A 191 1.10 14.69 17.08
CA VAL A 191 1.27 15.05 18.51
C VAL A 191 2.00 13.94 19.28
N ILE A 192 1.64 12.66 19.06
CA ILE A 192 2.29 11.53 19.71
C ILE A 192 3.76 11.43 19.30
N ALA A 193 4.08 11.70 18.03
CA ALA A 193 5.46 11.70 17.56
C ALA A 193 6.32 12.77 18.24
N GLY A 194 5.77 13.97 18.49
CA GLY A 194 6.47 15.05 19.21
C GLY A 194 6.74 14.75 20.69
N TYR A 195 6.03 13.77 21.28
CA TYR A 195 6.28 13.31 22.64
C TYR A 195 7.42 12.28 22.76
N ARG A 196 7.79 11.60 21.66
CA ARG A 196 8.73 10.47 21.64
C ARG A 196 10.18 10.86 21.29
#